data_AF-A0A6G1GVQ8-F1
#
_entry.id   AF-A0A6G1GVQ8-F1
#
_cell.length_a   1.000
_cell.length_b   1.000
_cell.length_c   1.000
_cell.angle_alpha   90.00
_cell.angle_beta   90.00
_cell.angle_gamma   90.00
#
_symmetry.space_group_name_H-M   'P 1'
#
loop_
_entity.id
_entity.type
_entity.pdbx_description
1 polymer ?
#
loop_
_entity_poly.entity_id
_entity_poly.type
_entity_poly.pdbx_seq_one_letter_code
_entity_poly.pdbx_strand_id
1 'polypeptide(L)'
;MCFFDQHRFMCGDWKWGHFRQHCNREYRIGETCGMKLIMHTVPVGQKCKLCEKIDTKVRRRQAEVDRITRWQREGGKFRASIDKSVEIIRSLDMEIYEMSCERNRRLQAVGN
;
A
#
# COMPACT_ATOMS: atom_id res chain seq x y z
N MET A 1 10.52 24.05 -15.25
CA MET A 1 9.44 23.27 -14.59
C MET A 1 8.81 22.31 -15.59
N CYS A 2 8.71 21.03 -15.27
CA CYS A 2 8.27 20.00 -16.22
C CYS A 2 6.96 19.43 -15.72
N PHE A 3 6.00 19.29 -16.61
CA PHE A 3 4.65 18.86 -16.28
C PHE A 3 4.54 17.34 -16.43
N PHE A 4 3.95 16.70 -15.42
CA PHE A 4 3.72 15.27 -15.38
C PHE A 4 2.28 15.00 -14.95
N ASP A 5 1.76 13.83 -15.30
CA ASP A 5 0.55 13.33 -14.68
C ASP A 5 0.81 12.86 -13.26
N GLN A 6 -0.23 12.88 -12.44
CA GLN A 6 -0.32 12.23 -11.15
C GLN A 6 -1.27 11.06 -11.27
N HIS A 7 -0.79 9.83 -11.05
CA HIS A 7 -1.66 8.65 -10.98
C HIS A 7 -2.11 8.46 -9.54
N ARG A 8 -3.41 8.62 -9.27
CA ARG A 8 -3.99 8.51 -7.92
C ARG A 8 -4.73 7.19 -7.76
N PHE A 9 -4.29 6.36 -6.82
CA PHE A 9 -4.89 5.07 -6.51
C PHE A 9 -6.20 5.23 -5.73
N MET A 10 -7.00 4.16 -5.66
CA MET A 10 -8.28 4.16 -4.92
C MET A 10 -8.15 4.51 -3.44
N CYS A 11 -7.03 4.17 -2.81
CA CYS A 11 -6.76 4.50 -1.41
C CYS A 11 -6.33 5.96 -1.20
N GLY A 12 -6.18 6.75 -2.26
CA GLY A 12 -5.69 8.13 -2.23
C GLY A 12 -4.18 8.29 -2.35
N ASP A 13 -3.41 7.20 -2.23
CA ASP A 13 -1.98 7.18 -2.53
C ASP A 13 -1.74 7.55 -4.00
N TRP A 14 -0.54 8.02 -4.35
CA TRP A 14 -0.26 8.44 -5.72
C TRP A 14 1.18 8.17 -6.14
N LYS A 15 1.40 8.23 -7.46
CA LYS A 15 2.74 8.19 -8.05
C LYS A 15 2.81 9.12 -9.25
N TRP A 16 4.02 9.55 -9.61
CA TRP A 16 4.24 10.25 -10.87
C TRP A 16 3.84 9.35 -12.05
N GLY A 17 3.05 9.92 -12.95
CA GLY A 17 2.60 9.35 -14.20
C GLY A 17 3.46 9.82 -15.37
N HIS A 18 2.83 9.89 -16.54
CA HIS A 18 3.52 10.21 -17.80
C HIS A 18 4.01 11.66 -17.84
N PHE A 19 5.13 11.91 -18.52
CA PHE A 19 5.58 13.25 -18.84
C PHE A 19 4.65 13.92 -19.84
N ARG A 20 4.27 15.17 -19.62
CA ARG A 20 3.35 15.90 -20.50
C ARG A 20 4.06 16.95 -21.34
N GLN A 21 4.77 17.86 -20.69
CA GLN A 21 5.26 19.05 -21.35
C GLN A 21 6.49 19.62 -20.65
N HIS A 22 7.47 20.09 -21.43
CA HIS A 22 8.58 20.92 -20.95
C HIS A 22 8.07 22.35 -20.73
N CYS A 23 8.47 23.06 -19.66
CA CYS A 23 8.11 24.48 -19.57
C CYS A 23 8.69 25.29 -20.71
N ASN A 24 7.95 26.34 -21.08
CA ASN A 24 8.35 27.30 -22.11
C ASN A 24 9.57 28.17 -21.73
N ARG A 25 10.10 28.04 -20.50
CA ARG A 25 11.22 28.87 -19.99
C ARG A 25 12.61 28.24 -20.19
N GLU A 26 12.69 26.93 -20.44
CA GLU A 26 13.96 26.22 -20.58
C GLU A 26 14.27 26.02 -22.07
N TYR A 27 15.28 26.73 -22.59
CA TYR A 27 15.64 26.71 -24.02
C TYR A 27 16.62 25.57 -24.38
N ARG A 28 17.19 24.89 -23.38
CA ARG A 28 18.22 23.86 -23.59
C ARG A 28 17.60 22.47 -23.78
N ILE A 29 17.83 21.90 -24.96
CA ILE A 29 17.55 20.49 -25.28
C ILE A 29 18.57 19.64 -24.49
N GLY A 30 18.10 18.89 -23.49
CA GLY A 30 18.91 17.89 -22.79
C GLY A 30 18.98 17.99 -21.26
N GLU A 31 18.59 19.13 -20.67
CA GLU A 31 18.50 19.27 -19.21
C GLU A 31 17.04 19.12 -18.77
N THR A 32 16.74 18.07 -18.01
CA THR A 32 15.45 17.98 -17.32
C THR A 32 15.41 19.07 -16.26
N CYS A 33 14.42 19.95 -16.31
CA CYS A 33 14.29 20.95 -15.26
C CYS A 33 14.17 20.22 -13.89
N GLY A 34 14.78 20.78 -12.85
CA GLY A 34 14.83 20.11 -11.54
C GLY A 34 13.47 19.98 -10.83
N MET A 35 12.43 20.68 -11.29
CA MET A 35 11.14 20.77 -10.60
C MET A 35 10.00 20.15 -11.41
N LYS A 36 9.34 19.14 -10.84
CA LYS A 36 8.18 18.45 -11.43
C LYS A 36 6.88 19.08 -10.94
N LEU A 37 5.97 19.36 -11.86
CA LEU A 37 4.63 19.88 -11.59
C LEU A 37 3.57 18.89 -12.06
N ILE A 38 2.42 18.90 -11.39
CA ILE A 38 1.26 18.10 -11.79
C ILE A 38 0.46 18.88 -12.84
N MET A 39 0.14 18.23 -13.97
CA MET A 39 -0.77 18.76 -15.00
C MET A 39 -2.14 18.11 -14.91
N HIS A 40 -2.21 16.79 -14.85
CA HIS A 40 -3.46 16.05 -14.69
C HIS A 40 -3.36 15.02 -13.58
N THR A 41 -4.42 14.89 -12.79
CA THR A 41 -4.58 13.76 -11.86
C THR A 41 -5.45 12.69 -12.51
N VAL A 42 -4.85 11.55 -12.83
CA VAL A 42 -5.50 10.40 -13.44
C VAL A 42 -5.88 9.41 -12.33
N PRO A 43 -7.18 9.15 -12.09
CA PRO A 43 -7.60 8.12 -11.15
C PRO A 43 -7.25 6.74 -11.71
N VAL A 44 -6.51 5.96 -10.92
CA VAL A 44 -6.21 4.57 -11.20
C VAL A 44 -7.17 3.73 -10.36
N GLY A 45 -8.10 3.02 -10.99
CA GLY A 45 -9.08 2.14 -10.34
C GLY A 45 -8.49 0.90 -9.66
N GLN A 46 -7.19 0.91 -9.34
CA GLN A 46 -6.46 -0.17 -8.71
C GLN A 46 -6.03 0.24 -7.30
N LYS A 47 -5.78 -0.77 -6.44
CA LYS A 47 -5.17 -0.56 -5.14
C LYS A 47 -3.70 -0.21 -5.33
N CYS A 48 -3.13 0.58 -4.41
CA CYS A 48 -1.69 0.75 -4.40
C CYS A 48 -1.01 -0.53 -3.89
N LYS A 49 0.27 -0.73 -4.24
CA LYS A 49 1.05 -1.93 -3.84
C LYS A 49 1.05 -2.17 -2.32
N LEU A 50 1.02 -1.10 -1.52
CA LEU A 50 0.96 -1.24 -0.05
C LEU A 50 -0.39 -1.80 0.39
N CYS A 51 -1.50 -1.33 -0.19
CA CYS A 51 -2.83 -1.86 0.09
C CYS A 51 -2.98 -3.31 -0.38
N GLU A 52 -2.39 -3.69 -1.52
CA GLU A 52 -2.37 -5.09 -1.99
C GLU A 52 -1.61 -6.01 -1.01
N LYS A 53 -0.49 -5.53 -0.44
CA LYS A 53 0.26 -6.26 0.60
C LYS A 53 -0.56 -6.41 1.89
N ILE A 54 -1.22 -5.34 2.34
CA ILE A 54 -2.11 -5.37 3.51
C ILE A 54 -3.22 -6.40 3.29
N ASP A 55 -3.92 -6.36 2.16
CA ASP A 55 -4.97 -7.33 1.81
C ASP A 55 -4.46 -8.77 1.90
N THR A 56 -3.27 -9.04 1.36
CA THR A 56 -2.66 -10.38 1.38
C THR A 56 -2.42 -10.86 2.80
N LYS A 57 -1.92 -9.99 3.69
CA LYS A 57 -1.69 -10.30 5.10
C LYS A 57 -3.01 -10.49 5.86
N VAL A 58 -4.01 -9.66 5.60
CA VAL A 58 -5.36 -9.79 6.18
C VAL A 58 -5.99 -11.14 5.80
N ARG A 59 -5.90 -11.55 4.53
CA ARG A 59 -6.39 -12.87 4.10
C ARG A 59 -5.64 -14.01 4.77
N ARG A 60 -4.31 -13.92 4.88
CA ARG A 60 -3.50 -14.92 5.57
C ARG A 60 -3.86 -15.01 7.06
N ARG A 61 -4.07 -13.88 7.72
CA ARG A 61 -4.52 -13.80 9.10
C ARG A 61 -5.87 -14.48 9.28
N GLN A 62 -6.84 -14.19 8.40
CA GLN A 62 -8.15 -14.81 8.45
C GLN A 62 -8.05 -16.33 8.29
N ALA A 63 -7.21 -16.83 7.38
CA ALA A 63 -6.99 -18.26 7.22
C ALA A 63 -6.45 -18.94 8.51
N GLU A 64 -5.59 -18.28 9.28
CA GLU A 64 -5.14 -18.81 10.58
C GLU A 64 -6.25 -18.78 11.64
N VAL A 65 -7.08 -17.72 11.67
CA VAL A 65 -8.26 -17.64 12.55
C VAL A 65 -9.23 -18.77 12.25
N ASP A 66 -9.50 -19.05 10.97
CA ASP A 66 -10.39 -20.12 10.54
C ASP A 66 -9.82 -21.51 10.92
N ARG A 67 -8.50 -21.70 10.80
CA ARG A 67 -7.83 -22.94 11.26
C ARG A 67 -8.00 -23.16 12.76
N ILE A 68 -7.74 -22.13 13.57
CA ILE A 68 -7.92 -22.19 15.03
C ILE A 68 -9.37 -22.53 15.37
N THR A 69 -10.32 -21.83 14.75
CA THR A 69 -11.76 -22.03 14.97
C THR A 69 -12.17 -23.47 14.69
N ARG A 70 -11.65 -24.07 13.62
CA ARG A 70 -11.88 -25.48 13.31
C ARG A 70 -11.27 -26.40 14.37
N TRP A 71 -9.99 -26.22 14.68
CA TRP A 71 -9.28 -27.07 15.63
C TRP A 71 -9.82 -27.01 17.06
N GLN A 72 -10.32 -25.85 17.50
CA GLN A 72 -10.97 -25.70 18.80
C GLN A 72 -12.21 -26.58 18.95
N ARG A 73 -12.94 -26.85 17.84
CA ARG A 73 -14.10 -27.75 17.84
C ARG A 73 -13.73 -29.22 17.94
N GLU A 74 -12.51 -29.58 17.57
CA GLU A 74 -11.98 -30.95 17.60
C GLU A 74 -11.34 -31.32 18.97
N GLY A 75 -11.43 -30.43 19.97
CA GLY A 75 -10.96 -30.66 21.34
C GLY A 75 -9.45 -30.42 21.54
N GLY A 76 -8.89 -31.02 22.59
CA GLY A 76 -7.51 -30.74 23.05
C GLY A 76 -6.37 -31.24 22.14
N LYS A 77 -6.69 -31.96 21.04
CA LYS A 77 -5.71 -32.60 20.16
C LYS A 77 -4.74 -31.62 19.49
N PHE A 78 -5.19 -30.38 19.23
CA PHE A 78 -4.45 -29.41 18.43
C PHE A 78 -3.85 -28.27 19.25
N ARG A 79 -3.67 -28.44 20.57
CA ARG A 79 -3.20 -27.35 21.44
C ARG A 79 -1.92 -26.68 20.95
N ALA A 80 -0.88 -27.46 20.64
CA ALA A 80 0.38 -26.93 20.10
C ALA A 80 0.22 -26.24 18.73
N SER A 81 -0.66 -26.75 17.86
CA SER A 81 -0.95 -26.13 16.55
C SER A 81 -1.71 -24.81 16.70
N ILE A 82 -2.65 -24.76 17.66
CA ILE A 82 -3.38 -23.53 18.01
C ILE A 82 -2.41 -22.49 18.54
N ASP A 83 -1.53 -22.84 19.48
CA ASP A 83 -0.54 -21.92 20.05
C ASP A 83 0.35 -21.32 18.96
N LYS A 84 0.84 -22.15 18.03
CA LYS A 84 1.62 -21.69 16.87
C LYS A 84 0.82 -20.76 15.95
N SER A 85 -0.43 -21.09 15.64
CA SER A 85 -1.27 -20.22 14.80
C SER A 85 -1.59 -18.89 15.49
N VAL A 86 -1.72 -18.87 16.82
CA VAL A 86 -1.89 -17.63 17.60
C VAL A 86 -0.65 -16.73 17.49
N GLU A 87 0.56 -17.29 17.57
CA GLU A 87 1.80 -16.54 17.36
C GLU A 87 1.88 -15.95 15.95
N ILE A 88 1.51 -16.74 14.93
CA ILE A 88 1.44 -16.27 13.54
C ILE A 88 0.45 -15.12 13.40
N ILE A 89 -0.75 -15.23 13.99
CA ILE A 89 -1.75 -14.15 13.98
C ILE A 89 -1.20 -12.88 14.63
N ARG A 90 -0.55 -12.98 15.78
CA ARG A 90 0.06 -11.82 16.46
C ARG A 90 1.11 -11.12 15.59
N SER A 91 1.97 -11.90 14.93
CA SER A 91 2.95 -11.36 14.00
C SER A 91 2.29 -10.67 12.80
N LEU A 92 1.27 -11.30 12.20
CA LEU A 92 0.51 -10.71 11.09
C LEU A 92 -0.21 -9.43 11.50
N ASP A 93 -0.78 -9.38 12.71
CA ASP A 93 -1.44 -8.19 13.24
C ASP A 93 -0.49 -7.00 13.40
N MET A 94 0.72 -7.26 13.91
CA MET A 94 1.76 -6.23 14.00
C MET A 94 2.16 -5.71 12.62
N GLU A 95 2.43 -6.59 11.65
CA GLU A 95 2.78 -6.17 10.29
C GLU A 95 1.65 -5.40 9.59
N ILE A 96 0.39 -5.84 9.75
CA ILE A 96 -0.78 -5.15 9.20
C ILE A 96 -0.90 -3.75 9.80
N TYR A 97 -0.69 -3.61 11.11
CA TYR A 97 -0.72 -2.33 11.80
C TYR A 97 0.36 -1.39 11.29
N GLU A 98 1.61 -1.83 11.23
CA GLU A 98 2.74 -1.03 10.73
C GLU A 98 2.51 -0.53 9.30
N MET A 99 2.08 -1.42 8.39
CA MET A 99 1.76 -1.06 7.01
C MET A 99 0.56 -0.10 6.94
N SER A 100 -0.43 -0.23 7.83
CA SER A 100 -1.58 0.69 7.88
C SER A 100 -1.16 2.08 8.37
N CYS A 101 -0.26 2.15 9.34
CA CYS A 101 0.35 3.41 9.78
C CYS A 101 1.21 4.03 8.69
N GLU A 102 1.99 3.24 7.93
CA GLU A 102 2.71 3.73 6.76
C GLU A 102 1.75 4.28 5.70
N ARG A 103 0.66 3.57 5.39
CA ARG A 103 -0.37 4.04 4.45
C ARG A 103 -0.92 5.40 4.88
N ASN A 104 -1.28 5.56 6.16
CA ASN A 104 -1.81 6.82 6.67
C ASN A 104 -0.77 7.95 6.61
N ARG A 105 0.50 7.67 6.92
CA ARG A 105 1.61 8.64 6.77
C ARG A 105 1.77 9.10 5.33
N ARG A 106 1.73 8.18 4.36
CA ARG A 106 1.82 8.51 2.93
C ARG A 106 0.69 9.44 2.49
N LEU A 107 -0.52 9.23 2.98
CA LEU A 107 -1.68 10.06 2.68
C LEU A 107 -1.57 11.47 3.28
N GLN A 108 -1.01 11.61 4.48
CA GLN A 108 -0.79 12.91 5.12
C GLN A 108 0.36 13.70 4.48
N ALA A 109 1.35 13.00 3.92
CA ALA A 109 2.46 13.65 3.19
C ALA A 109 2.03 14.26 1.85
N VAL A 110 0.82 13.95 1.36
CA VAL A 110 0.26 14.57 0.15
C VAL A 110 -0.26 15.97 0.51
N GLY A 111 0.64 16.94 0.58
CA GLY A 111 0.30 18.33 0.93
C GLY A 111 1.43 19.22 1.45
N ASN A 112 2.66 18.70 1.58
CA ASN A 112 3.86 19.50 1.88
C ASN A 112 4.75 19.63 0.64
#